data_AF-T0T0R7-F1
#
_entry.id   AF-T0T0R7-F1
#
_cell.length_a   1.000
_cell.length_b   1.000
_cell.length_c   1.000
_cell.angle_alpha   90.00
_cell.angle_beta   90.00
_cell.angle_gamma   90.00
#
_symmetry.space_group_name_H-M   'P 1'
#
loop_
_entity.id
_entity.type
_entity.pdbx_description
1 polymer ?
#
loop_
_entity_poly.entity_id
_entity_poly.type
_entity_poly.pdbx_seq_one_letter_code
_entity_poly.pdbx_strand_id
1 'polypeptide(L)'
;MKVKTLIVATSVVLTSCSSWTGPKRQIASVSESSPYYKDFVAYEENFESFNKDISKSLDLRIRAMTFYDNVKDKVLTSQDLELIHTAAKEYAINRESLLSKVEDEKWYSDDDVNFNVVATPTKIDKKYSNWFERMFSFAYKFDKDIKISLNPDDDLGRLNILKMKQSLVAAMMLYDNYILAIMPYDENKKLRRTVNFDNVELDDLIKEITGNFRKLDNYKRTLRVVEYVQDIIDWEKKNPDSEIVKNSYNAYLNELIIGSYTYGHIGKITMGQRIKFRLERFATIIRDDIFKIGDSTMNLISMGFGNTVGLVQTRSGKLKNISMNEEKSIRSQLKPLDILLEKTPFRLTDKFIPGHWGHVAIWVGNKEQLQELGMWDELDELYEYAVDVNDYKGPTFKKLVESNHNIVEALRPGVQLNSLRHFIDIDDLAVVRPKEELDLEQTKHYIRRAFKQIGKEYDFNFNVQTDKKIVCSELAYVVFEDYEWPTDKQAGRYTISPDHVAVKAKEDGQFMPVMIYHDGRKISKNLQKNFNLLLDLKYDQIRYEKAMRRFR
;
A
#
# COMPACT_ATOMS: atom_id res chain seq x y z
N MET A 1 62.23 24.55 -4.53
CA MET A 1 61.80 25.36 -3.37
C MET A 1 60.47 26.03 -3.73
N LYS A 2 59.38 25.73 -3.00
CA LYS A 2 58.02 26.34 -3.05
C LYS A 2 57.19 26.10 -4.35
N VAL A 3 56.16 25.25 -4.41
CA VAL A 3 54.82 25.22 -3.74
C VAL A 3 53.70 25.87 -4.60
N LYS A 4 52.66 25.07 -4.87
CA LYS A 4 51.24 25.36 -5.24
C LYS A 4 50.91 25.83 -6.66
N THR A 5 49.73 25.61 -7.25
CA THR A 5 48.58 24.66 -7.20
C THR A 5 47.54 25.30 -8.13
N LEU A 6 46.94 24.50 -9.04
CA LEU A 6 45.60 24.66 -9.65
C LEU A 6 45.32 25.89 -10.56
N ILE A 7 45.13 25.65 -11.87
CA ILE A 7 44.11 26.35 -12.67
C ILE A 7 43.38 25.36 -13.60
N VAL A 8 42.07 25.36 -13.40
CA VAL A 8 40.93 24.86 -14.16
C VAL A 8 41.06 25.05 -15.68
N ALA A 9 40.88 23.97 -16.45
CA ALA A 9 40.60 24.04 -17.88
C ALA A 9 39.11 23.74 -18.11
N THR A 10 38.35 24.80 -18.33
CA THR A 10 36.96 24.74 -18.81
C THR A 10 36.96 24.84 -20.34
N SER A 11 35.95 24.18 -20.95
CA SER A 11 35.41 24.39 -22.30
C SER A 11 36.27 23.94 -23.49
N VAL A 12 35.81 22.93 -24.24
CA VAL A 12 34.83 23.04 -25.34
C VAL A 12 34.65 21.63 -25.93
N VAL A 13 33.47 21.03 -25.79
CA VAL A 13 32.88 20.17 -26.84
C VAL A 13 31.37 20.40 -26.84
N LEU A 14 30.93 21.22 -27.80
CA LEU A 14 29.56 21.27 -28.29
C LEU A 14 29.36 20.07 -29.22
N THR A 15 28.42 19.17 -28.92
CA THR A 15 27.72 18.39 -29.96
C THR A 15 26.34 17.95 -29.49
N SER A 16 25.34 18.45 -30.22
CA SER A 16 24.03 17.86 -30.53
C SER A 16 23.05 17.54 -29.39
N CYS A 17 22.21 18.53 -29.09
CA CYS A 17 20.83 18.32 -28.67
C CYS A 17 20.07 17.51 -29.73
N SER A 18 19.77 16.24 -29.44
CA SER A 18 18.58 15.58 -29.97
C SER A 18 17.67 15.31 -28.78
N SER A 19 16.64 16.16 -28.63
CA SER A 19 15.57 15.99 -27.66
C SER A 19 14.78 14.72 -27.99
N TRP A 20 15.18 13.60 -27.39
CA TRP A 20 14.38 12.39 -27.38
C TRP A 20 13.23 12.61 -26.38
N THR A 21 12.12 13.14 -26.87
CA THR A 21 10.85 13.11 -26.15
C THR A 21 10.25 11.73 -26.33
N GLY A 22 10.54 10.82 -25.40
CA GLY A 22 9.73 9.62 -25.22
C GLY A 22 8.25 10.00 -25.08
N PRO A 23 7.30 9.07 -25.32
CA PRO A 23 5.88 9.39 -25.21
C PRO A 23 5.61 9.97 -23.81
N LYS A 24 5.23 11.25 -23.77
CA LYS A 24 4.88 11.95 -22.55
C LYS A 24 3.78 11.15 -21.85
N ARG A 25 4.07 10.63 -20.67
CA ARG A 25 3.08 10.02 -19.79
C ARG A 25 1.96 11.05 -19.60
N GLN A 26 0.75 10.74 -20.05
CA GLN A 26 -0.39 11.63 -19.88
C GLN A 26 -0.73 11.65 -18.39
N ILE A 27 -0.58 12.81 -17.77
CA ILE A 27 -0.87 13.05 -16.35
C ILE A 27 -2.37 13.15 -16.21
N ALA A 28 -2.95 12.31 -15.35
CA ALA A 28 -4.40 12.21 -15.24
C ALA A 28 -5.02 13.39 -14.48
N SER A 29 -4.24 14.15 -13.71
CA SER A 29 -4.76 15.11 -12.73
C SER A 29 -4.88 16.56 -13.20
N VAL A 30 -4.27 16.94 -14.34
CA VAL A 30 -4.26 18.34 -14.82
C VAL A 30 -3.95 18.45 -16.32
N SER A 31 -4.52 19.46 -16.99
CA SER A 31 -4.28 19.76 -18.42
C SER A 31 -2.84 20.22 -18.69
N GLU A 32 -2.25 19.82 -19.83
CA GLU A 32 -0.95 20.34 -20.31
C GLU A 32 -0.92 21.87 -20.47
N SER A 33 -2.09 22.50 -20.63
CA SER A 33 -2.22 23.96 -20.72
C SER A 33 -2.20 24.67 -19.37
N SER A 34 -2.21 23.94 -18.26
CA SER A 34 -2.19 24.52 -16.91
C SER A 34 -0.82 25.16 -16.63
N PRO A 35 -0.77 26.36 -16.03
CA PRO A 35 0.49 26.94 -15.57
C PRO A 35 1.18 26.09 -14.49
N TYR A 36 0.46 25.19 -13.81
CA TYR A 36 0.98 24.34 -12.74
C TYR A 36 1.26 22.90 -13.19
N TYR A 37 1.14 22.60 -14.50
CA TYR A 37 1.33 21.23 -15.01
C TYR A 37 2.66 20.61 -14.56
N LYS A 38 3.77 21.37 -14.61
CA LYS A 38 5.09 20.90 -14.17
C LYS A 38 5.16 20.56 -12.69
N ASP A 39 4.47 21.33 -11.85
CA ASP A 39 4.44 21.10 -10.42
C ASP A 39 3.64 19.84 -10.07
N PHE A 40 2.57 19.56 -10.82
CA PHE A 40 1.85 18.29 -10.72
C PHE A 40 2.69 17.11 -11.19
N VAL A 41 3.46 17.23 -12.29
CA VAL A 41 4.41 16.18 -12.72
C VAL A 41 5.36 15.83 -11.57
N ALA A 42 6.00 16.86 -11.01
CA ALA A 42 6.98 16.69 -9.93
C ALA A 42 6.32 16.11 -8.66
N TYR A 43 5.09 16.50 -8.36
CA TYR A 43 4.32 15.91 -7.27
C TYR A 43 4.08 14.42 -7.50
N GLU A 44 3.56 14.02 -8.67
CA GLU A 44 3.26 12.62 -8.98
C GLU A 44 4.51 11.73 -8.98
N GLU A 45 5.64 12.23 -9.51
CA GLU A 45 6.92 11.52 -9.49
C GLU A 45 7.42 11.29 -8.06
N ASN A 46 7.28 12.28 -7.18
CA ASN A 46 7.68 12.17 -5.78
C ASN A 46 6.70 11.34 -4.93
N PHE A 47 5.43 11.27 -5.34
CA PHE A 47 4.39 10.56 -4.62
C PHE A 47 4.64 9.05 -4.56
N GLU A 48 5.26 8.47 -5.60
CA GLU A 48 5.61 7.05 -5.59
C GLU A 48 6.64 6.71 -4.50
N SER A 49 7.66 7.56 -4.33
CA SER A 49 8.62 7.41 -3.24
C SER A 49 7.94 7.58 -1.87
N PHE A 50 7.09 8.60 -1.73
CA PHE A 50 6.31 8.80 -0.50
C PHE A 50 5.48 7.55 -0.17
N ASN A 51 4.80 6.99 -1.15
CA ASN A 51 3.99 5.80 -1.00
C ASN A 51 4.81 4.60 -0.51
N LYS A 52 6.03 4.41 -1.06
CA LYS A 52 6.97 3.39 -0.61
C LYS A 52 7.35 3.57 0.86
N ASP A 53 7.60 4.81 1.29
CA ASP A 53 7.91 5.12 2.69
C ASP A 53 6.73 4.84 3.63
N ILE A 54 5.51 5.15 3.19
CA ILE A 54 4.29 4.86 3.96
C ILE A 54 4.16 3.36 4.20
N SER A 55 4.27 2.50 3.19
CA SER A 55 4.17 1.07 3.49
C SER A 55 5.34 0.47 4.22
N LYS A 56 6.56 0.98 3.99
CA LYS A 56 7.69 0.53 4.81
C LYS A 56 7.43 0.85 6.28
N SER A 57 6.91 2.03 6.57
CA SER A 57 6.50 2.43 7.92
C SER A 57 5.46 1.49 8.53
N LEU A 58 4.49 1.05 7.72
CA LEU A 58 3.39 0.20 8.19
C LEU A 58 3.81 -1.26 8.39
N ASP A 59 4.64 -1.81 7.50
CA ASP A 59 5.33 -3.10 7.70
C ASP A 59 6.12 -3.09 9.02
N LEU A 60 6.94 -2.06 9.22
CA LEU A 60 7.74 -1.90 10.43
C LEU A 60 6.88 -1.82 11.70
N ARG A 61 5.75 -1.12 11.64
CA ARG A 61 4.78 -1.05 12.74
C ARG A 61 4.25 -2.44 13.10
N ILE A 62 3.77 -3.20 12.11
CA ILE A 62 3.21 -4.55 12.31
C ILE A 62 4.27 -5.49 12.89
N ARG A 63 5.48 -5.45 12.33
CA ARG A 63 6.62 -6.22 12.83
C ARG A 63 6.95 -5.88 14.28
N ALA A 64 7.03 -4.58 14.61
CA ALA A 64 7.35 -4.13 15.96
C ALA A 64 6.28 -4.55 16.97
N MET A 65 4.99 -4.40 16.65
CA MET A 65 3.90 -4.83 17.54
C MET A 65 3.93 -6.35 17.74
N THR A 66 4.01 -7.11 16.64
CA THR A 66 4.05 -8.58 16.68
C THR A 66 5.25 -9.10 17.47
N PHE A 67 6.42 -8.49 17.26
CA PHE A 67 7.62 -8.85 17.99
C PHE A 67 7.46 -8.56 19.49
N TYR A 68 6.95 -7.37 19.84
CA TYR A 68 6.71 -6.97 21.24
C TYR A 68 5.85 -8.00 21.98
N ASP A 69 4.71 -8.40 21.40
CA ASP A 69 3.83 -9.38 22.03
C ASP A 69 4.49 -10.75 22.23
N ASN A 70 5.37 -11.15 21.32
CA ASN A 70 6.07 -12.42 21.42
C ASN A 70 7.16 -12.44 22.50
N VAL A 71 7.78 -11.30 22.81
CA VAL A 71 9.00 -11.23 23.64
C VAL A 71 8.88 -10.42 24.92
N LYS A 72 7.77 -9.69 25.15
CA LYS A 72 7.59 -8.77 26.28
C LYS A 72 7.88 -9.41 27.65
N ASP A 73 7.50 -10.68 27.81
CA ASP A 73 7.64 -11.45 29.06
C ASP A 73 8.71 -12.56 29.01
N LYS A 74 9.52 -12.62 27.94
CA LYS A 74 10.52 -13.69 27.72
C LYS A 74 11.95 -13.17 27.79
N VAL A 75 12.93 -14.04 27.93
CA VAL A 75 14.35 -13.68 27.72
C VAL A 75 14.60 -13.53 26.22
N LEU A 76 15.34 -12.49 25.80
CA LEU A 76 15.68 -12.30 24.39
C LEU A 76 16.81 -13.24 23.99
N THR A 77 16.64 -13.90 22.85
CA THR A 77 17.68 -14.70 22.20
C THR A 77 18.62 -13.80 21.40
N SER A 78 19.77 -14.32 20.97
CA SER A 78 20.66 -13.58 20.06
C SER A 78 19.98 -13.20 18.74
N GLN A 79 19.08 -14.05 18.23
CA GLN A 79 18.29 -13.77 17.04
C GLN A 79 17.32 -12.61 17.26
N ASP A 80 16.68 -12.54 18.43
CA ASP A 80 15.80 -11.44 18.79
C ASP A 80 16.55 -10.09 18.82
N LEU A 81 17.78 -10.09 19.33
CA LEU A 81 18.63 -8.89 19.37
C LEU A 81 18.99 -8.41 17.96
N GLU A 82 19.37 -9.32 17.06
CA GLU A 82 19.68 -9.00 15.66
C GLU A 82 18.47 -8.44 14.91
N LEU A 83 17.28 -9.03 15.15
CA LEU A 83 16.02 -8.54 14.58
C LEU A 83 15.69 -7.12 15.08
N ILE A 84 15.86 -6.85 16.38
CA ILE A 84 15.66 -5.50 16.94
C ILE A 84 16.61 -4.51 16.29
N HIS A 85 17.91 -4.83 16.18
CA HIS A 85 18.89 -3.92 15.61
C HIS A 85 18.59 -3.59 14.15
N THR A 86 18.27 -4.60 13.35
CA THR A 86 17.91 -4.44 11.93
C THR A 86 16.64 -3.62 11.78
N ALA A 87 15.59 -3.95 12.53
CA ALA A 87 14.32 -3.24 12.47
C ALA A 87 14.45 -1.77 12.93
N ALA A 88 15.24 -1.51 13.97
CA ALA A 88 15.49 -0.16 14.45
C ALA A 88 16.22 0.71 13.41
N LYS A 89 17.22 0.14 12.71
CA LYS A 89 17.92 0.84 11.61
C LYS A 89 16.99 1.15 10.45
N GLU A 90 16.19 0.17 10.01
CA GLU A 90 15.18 0.37 8.96
C GLU A 90 14.16 1.44 9.36
N TYR A 91 13.72 1.44 10.61
CA TYR A 91 12.79 2.44 11.14
C TYR A 91 13.40 3.83 11.21
N ALA A 92 14.65 3.96 11.64
CA ALA A 92 15.34 5.25 11.68
C ALA A 92 15.41 5.90 10.28
N ILE A 93 15.82 5.13 9.26
CA ILE A 93 15.89 5.59 7.87
C ILE A 93 14.50 6.00 7.35
N ASN A 94 13.50 5.15 7.56
CA ASN A 94 12.14 5.44 7.13
C ASN A 94 11.56 6.68 7.83
N ARG A 95 11.81 6.82 9.13
CA ARG A 95 11.42 7.97 9.94
C ARG A 95 12.02 9.27 9.41
N GLU A 96 13.30 9.28 9.05
CA GLU A 96 13.95 10.45 8.47
C GLU A 96 13.28 10.89 7.16
N SER A 97 12.95 9.94 6.28
CA SER A 97 12.21 10.24 5.06
C SER A 97 10.83 10.87 5.35
N LEU A 98 10.08 10.30 6.30
CA LEU A 98 8.78 10.86 6.70
C LEU A 98 8.91 12.26 7.31
N LEU A 99 9.92 12.48 8.15
CA LEU A 99 10.20 13.79 8.74
C LEU A 99 10.54 14.83 7.66
N SER A 100 11.27 14.45 6.61
CA SER A 100 11.57 15.36 5.52
C SER A 100 10.28 15.83 4.83
N LYS A 101 9.31 14.93 4.60
CA LYS A 101 8.00 15.29 4.02
C LYS A 101 7.18 16.22 4.92
N VAL A 102 7.34 16.09 6.24
CA VAL A 102 6.73 17.03 7.19
C VAL A 102 7.41 18.39 7.10
N GLU A 103 8.74 18.44 7.05
CA GLU A 103 9.50 19.69 7.02
C GLU A 103 9.32 20.47 5.71
N ASP A 104 9.24 19.79 4.56
CA ASP A 104 9.07 20.39 3.23
C ASP A 104 7.82 21.29 3.16
N GLU A 105 6.76 20.92 3.87
CA GLU A 105 5.45 21.60 3.85
C GLU A 105 5.04 22.17 5.21
N LYS A 106 6.01 22.27 6.13
CA LYS A 106 5.79 22.73 7.51
C LYS A 106 5.17 24.11 7.62
N TRP A 107 5.39 24.97 6.63
CA TRP A 107 4.89 26.33 6.59
C TRP A 107 3.36 26.42 6.62
N TYR A 108 2.61 25.39 6.16
CA TYR A 108 1.15 25.36 6.31
C TYR A 108 0.71 25.40 7.77
N SER A 109 1.57 24.94 8.68
CA SER A 109 1.26 24.78 10.10
C SER A 109 1.80 25.91 10.97
N ASP A 110 2.38 26.97 10.42
CA ASP A 110 2.91 28.06 11.23
C ASP A 110 1.78 28.81 11.98
N ASP A 111 2.10 29.35 13.17
CA ASP A 111 1.09 29.96 14.08
C ASP A 111 0.34 31.15 13.46
N ASP A 112 0.91 31.71 12.39
CA ASP A 112 0.51 32.96 11.75
C ASP A 112 -0.20 32.72 10.40
N VAL A 113 -0.47 31.45 10.09
CA VAL A 113 -1.29 31.02 8.95
C VAL A 113 -2.77 31.13 9.26
N ASN A 114 -3.48 31.89 8.43
CA ASN A 114 -4.93 31.97 8.40
C ASN A 114 -5.45 31.22 7.16
N PHE A 115 -6.04 30.04 7.37
CA PHE A 115 -6.53 29.16 6.31
C PHE A 115 -8.05 29.26 6.14
N ASN A 116 -8.52 29.32 4.88
CA ASN A 116 -9.94 29.23 4.55
C ASN A 116 -10.13 28.50 3.21
N VAL A 117 -11.15 27.65 3.14
CA VAL A 117 -11.64 27.07 1.88
C VAL A 117 -12.63 28.05 1.23
N VAL A 118 -12.40 28.41 -0.03
CA VAL A 118 -13.16 29.42 -0.77
C VAL A 118 -13.52 28.96 -2.18
N ALA A 119 -14.53 29.58 -2.80
CA ALA A 119 -14.87 29.33 -4.21
C ALA A 119 -14.15 30.27 -5.20
N THR A 120 -13.49 31.32 -4.71
CA THR A 120 -12.70 32.26 -5.54
C THR A 120 -11.31 31.69 -5.83
N PRO A 121 -10.61 32.09 -6.91
CA PRO A 121 -9.28 31.56 -7.22
C PRO A 121 -8.32 31.55 -6.03
N THR A 122 -7.55 30.48 -5.91
CA THR A 122 -6.59 30.23 -4.84
C THR A 122 -5.60 31.38 -4.72
N LYS A 123 -5.42 31.89 -3.50
CA LYS A 123 -4.49 32.96 -3.16
C LYS A 123 -3.69 32.59 -1.91
N ILE A 124 -2.37 32.73 -2.02
CA ILE A 124 -1.42 32.56 -0.92
C ILE A 124 -0.67 33.88 -0.77
N ASP A 125 -1.10 34.71 0.18
CA ASP A 125 -0.48 36.03 0.46
C ASP A 125 0.50 35.88 1.62
N LYS A 126 1.80 35.93 1.32
CA LYS A 126 2.89 35.90 2.30
C LYS A 126 3.39 37.34 2.51
N LYS A 127 2.74 38.10 3.41
CA LYS A 127 3.24 39.43 3.79
C LYS A 127 4.36 39.32 4.80
N TYR A 128 5.55 39.77 4.42
CA TYR A 128 6.69 39.90 5.33
C TYR A 128 6.71 41.33 5.89
N SER A 129 6.74 41.51 7.21
CA SER A 129 6.92 42.85 7.80
C SER A 129 8.27 43.45 7.38
N ASN A 130 8.26 44.69 6.92
CA ASN A 130 9.45 45.40 6.45
C ASN A 130 10.38 45.76 7.62
N TRP A 131 11.69 45.85 7.35
CA TRP A 131 12.71 46.20 8.35
C TRP A 131 12.45 47.52 9.09
N PHE A 132 11.82 48.51 8.42
CA PHE A 132 11.44 49.78 9.03
C PHE A 132 10.35 49.64 10.12
N GLU A 133 9.40 48.71 9.97
CA GLU A 133 8.37 48.43 10.99
C GLU A 133 8.96 47.69 12.19
N ARG A 134 10.01 46.89 11.97
CA ARG A 134 10.73 46.16 13.03
C ARG A 134 11.53 47.06 13.98
N MET A 135 11.96 48.25 13.51
CA MET A 135 12.87 49.11 14.29
C MET A 135 12.15 49.93 15.37
N PHE A 136 10.85 50.20 15.22
CA PHE A 136 10.10 51.09 16.13
C PHE A 136 9.15 50.37 17.10
N SER A 137 9.11 49.03 17.12
CA SER A 137 8.08 48.28 17.86
C SER A 137 8.64 47.44 19.02
N PHE A 138 9.06 48.08 20.12
CA PHE A 138 9.61 47.38 21.30
C PHE A 138 8.58 46.65 22.19
N ALA A 139 7.29 46.62 21.84
CA ALA A 139 6.24 46.16 22.77
C ALA A 139 5.11 45.28 22.20
N TYR A 140 5.10 44.89 20.92
CA TYR A 140 4.06 44.01 20.37
C TYR A 140 4.66 42.90 19.49
N LYS A 141 4.26 41.66 19.77
CA LYS A 141 4.59 40.46 18.99
C LYS A 141 3.79 40.55 17.68
N PHE A 142 4.43 40.96 16.57
CA PHE A 142 3.76 40.96 15.27
C PHE A 142 3.82 39.55 14.65
N ASP A 143 2.64 38.96 14.45
CA ASP A 143 2.39 37.75 13.66
C ASP A 143 2.69 38.01 12.17
N LYS A 144 3.30 37.06 11.44
CA LYS A 144 3.32 37.16 9.97
C LYS A 144 1.98 36.67 9.45
N ASP A 145 1.02 37.53 9.16
CA ASP A 145 -0.27 37.06 8.64
C ASP A 145 -0.11 36.42 7.24
N ILE A 146 0.08 35.10 7.17
CA ILE A 146 0.04 34.32 5.94
C ILE A 146 -1.42 33.97 5.70
N LYS A 147 -2.04 34.55 4.66
CA LYS A 147 -3.43 34.24 4.31
C LYS A 147 -3.48 33.23 3.19
N ILE A 148 -4.05 32.06 3.47
CA ILE A 148 -4.29 30.99 2.51
C ILE A 148 -5.80 30.94 2.25
N SER A 149 -6.21 31.40 1.08
CA SER A 149 -7.57 31.21 0.56
C SER A 149 -7.49 30.15 -0.53
N LEU A 150 -7.93 28.94 -0.22
CA LEU A 150 -7.74 27.77 -1.06
C LEU A 150 -9.03 27.40 -1.78
N ASN A 151 -8.99 27.26 -3.10
CA ASN A 151 -10.10 26.75 -3.90
C ASN A 151 -9.82 25.32 -4.37
N PRO A 152 -10.54 24.31 -3.82
CA PRO A 152 -10.33 22.91 -4.21
C PRO A 152 -10.66 22.60 -5.68
N ASP A 153 -11.34 23.49 -6.40
CA ASP A 153 -11.70 23.31 -7.81
C ASP A 153 -10.71 23.93 -8.81
N ASP A 154 -9.71 24.69 -8.35
CA ASP A 154 -8.65 25.19 -9.23
C ASP A 154 -7.34 24.42 -9.09
N ASP A 155 -6.52 24.49 -10.14
CA ASP A 155 -5.29 23.70 -10.24
C ASP A 155 -4.32 23.97 -9.08
N LEU A 156 -4.15 25.23 -8.68
CA LEU A 156 -3.26 25.61 -7.60
C LEU A 156 -3.76 25.09 -6.25
N GLY A 157 -5.05 25.22 -5.98
CA GLY A 157 -5.67 24.76 -4.74
C GLY A 157 -5.62 23.25 -4.64
N ARG A 158 -5.93 22.52 -5.72
CA ARG A 158 -5.77 21.06 -5.78
C ARG A 158 -4.34 20.60 -5.45
N LEU A 159 -3.34 21.24 -6.03
CA LEU A 159 -1.94 20.91 -5.74
C LEU A 159 -1.58 21.15 -4.27
N ASN A 160 -2.01 22.27 -3.70
CA ASN A 160 -1.74 22.60 -2.30
C ASN A 160 -2.49 21.67 -1.33
N ILE A 161 -3.72 21.26 -1.64
CA ILE A 161 -4.45 20.23 -0.87
C ILE A 161 -3.65 18.94 -0.83
N LEU A 162 -3.19 18.47 -1.99
CA LEU A 162 -2.44 17.22 -2.11
C LEU A 162 -1.15 17.27 -1.28
N LYS A 163 -0.38 18.35 -1.38
CA LYS A 163 0.85 18.56 -0.58
C LYS A 163 0.57 18.61 0.92
N MET A 164 -0.45 19.36 1.33
CA MET A 164 -0.84 19.50 2.72
C MET A 164 -1.28 18.15 3.31
N LYS A 165 -2.13 17.41 2.59
CA LYS A 165 -2.57 16.06 3.00
C LYS A 165 -1.40 15.07 3.03
N GLN A 166 -0.48 15.12 2.07
CA GLN A 166 0.73 14.28 2.06
C GLN A 166 1.60 14.51 3.30
N SER A 167 1.86 15.78 3.63
CA SER A 167 2.61 16.17 4.84
C SER A 167 1.88 15.74 6.12
N LEU A 168 0.56 15.89 6.16
CA LEU A 168 -0.27 15.47 7.28
C LEU A 168 -0.21 13.95 7.49
N VAL A 169 -0.32 13.16 6.42
CA VAL A 169 -0.18 11.71 6.47
C VAL A 169 1.19 11.32 7.02
N ALA A 170 2.28 11.97 6.58
CA ALA A 170 3.61 11.72 7.11
C ALA A 170 3.68 11.99 8.62
N ALA A 171 3.13 13.11 9.08
CA ALA A 171 3.06 13.44 10.50
C ALA A 171 2.23 12.42 11.28
N MET A 172 1.03 12.07 10.81
CA MET A 172 0.15 11.08 11.44
C MET A 172 0.83 9.72 11.54
N MET A 173 1.53 9.30 10.49
CA MET A 173 2.27 8.04 10.47
C MET A 173 3.32 7.99 11.59
N LEU A 174 4.05 9.10 11.80
CA LEU A 174 5.02 9.23 12.89
C LEU A 174 4.35 9.19 14.28
N TYR A 175 3.22 9.88 14.46
CA TYR A 175 2.47 9.86 15.72
C TYR A 175 1.92 8.47 16.03
N ASP A 176 1.25 7.84 15.05
CA ASP A 176 0.65 6.52 15.21
C ASP A 176 1.71 5.45 15.46
N ASN A 177 2.85 5.50 14.75
CA ASN A 177 3.98 4.61 15.00
C ASN A 177 4.51 4.77 16.42
N TYR A 178 4.62 6.00 16.90
CA TYR A 178 5.06 6.20 18.27
C TYR A 178 4.09 5.55 19.25
N ILE A 179 2.79 5.80 19.10
CA ILE A 179 1.76 5.29 20.01
C ILE A 179 1.70 3.75 20.00
N LEU A 180 1.70 3.15 18.81
CA LEU A 180 1.43 1.73 18.63
C LEU A 180 2.70 0.86 18.70
N ALA A 181 3.82 1.35 18.17
CA ALA A 181 5.03 0.54 17.98
C ALA A 181 6.21 0.96 18.85
N ILE A 182 6.37 2.24 19.23
CA ILE A 182 7.54 2.70 19.99
C ILE A 182 7.26 2.80 21.48
N MET A 183 6.10 3.32 21.87
CA MET A 183 5.71 3.51 23.27
C MET A 183 5.73 2.21 24.08
N PRO A 184 5.27 1.03 23.56
CA PRO A 184 5.41 -0.22 24.30
C PRO A 184 6.88 -0.57 24.62
N TYR A 185 7.80 -0.28 23.69
CA TYR A 185 9.23 -0.48 23.88
C TYR A 185 9.80 0.54 24.86
N ASP A 186 9.42 1.81 24.75
CA ASP A 186 9.82 2.87 25.68
C ASP A 186 9.31 2.59 27.11
N GLU A 187 8.17 1.93 27.29
CA GLU A 187 7.67 1.55 28.62
C GLU A 187 8.36 0.30 29.18
N ASN A 188 8.74 -0.64 28.33
CA ASN A 188 9.43 -1.86 28.74
C ASN A 188 10.93 -1.61 28.96
N LYS A 189 11.37 -1.61 30.22
CA LYS A 189 12.78 -1.32 30.59
C LYS A 189 13.81 -2.20 29.86
N LYS A 190 13.49 -3.48 29.63
CA LYS A 190 14.40 -4.43 28.95
C LYS A 190 14.54 -4.05 27.48
N LEU A 191 13.42 -3.92 26.77
CA LEU A 191 13.41 -3.60 25.34
C LEU A 191 13.94 -2.20 25.04
N ARG A 192 13.56 -1.20 25.84
CA ARG A 192 14.13 0.16 25.75
C ARG A 192 15.65 0.13 25.84
N ARG A 193 16.19 -0.67 26.76
CA ARG A 193 17.64 -0.79 26.94
C ARG A 193 18.31 -1.42 25.72
N THR A 194 17.73 -2.50 25.20
CA THR A 194 18.25 -3.19 24.01
C THR A 194 18.29 -2.28 22.78
N VAL A 195 17.22 -1.52 22.53
CA VAL A 195 17.19 -0.63 21.35
C VAL A 195 18.19 0.52 21.46
N ASN A 196 18.29 1.17 22.63
CA ASN A 196 19.12 2.36 22.78
C ASN A 196 20.59 2.04 23.08
N PHE A 197 20.90 1.06 23.95
CA PHE A 197 22.26 0.90 24.48
C PHE A 197 23.04 -0.26 23.83
N ASP A 198 22.36 -1.27 23.31
CA ASP A 198 23.04 -2.43 22.69
C ASP A 198 23.28 -2.19 21.18
N ASN A 199 22.74 -1.10 20.61
CA ASN A 199 22.95 -0.68 19.22
C ASN A 199 23.71 0.66 19.15
N VAL A 200 25.03 0.58 19.09
CA VAL A 200 25.96 1.73 19.14
C VAL A 200 25.68 2.79 18.05
N GLU A 201 25.13 2.38 16.90
CA GLU A 201 24.82 3.31 15.80
C GLU A 201 23.51 4.11 16.02
N LEU A 202 22.64 3.66 16.92
CA LEU A 202 21.32 4.24 17.17
C LEU A 202 21.13 4.63 18.64
N ASP A 203 22.22 5.03 19.30
CA ASP A 203 22.17 5.46 20.69
C ASP A 203 21.11 6.57 20.87
N ASP A 204 20.35 6.48 21.96
CA ASP A 204 19.24 7.37 22.27
C ASP A 204 18.06 7.44 21.26
N LEU A 205 17.94 6.56 20.26
CA LEU A 205 16.86 6.63 19.24
C LEU A 205 15.44 6.73 19.84
N ILE A 206 15.05 5.84 20.75
CA ILE A 206 13.72 5.88 21.37
C ILE A 206 13.53 7.20 22.13
N LYS A 207 14.57 7.67 22.82
CA LYS A 207 14.51 8.91 23.59
C LYS A 207 14.34 10.13 22.68
N GLU A 208 14.99 10.14 21.51
CA GLU A 208 14.79 11.19 20.50
C GLU A 208 13.37 11.18 19.94
N ILE A 209 12.84 10.00 19.60
CA ILE A 209 11.46 9.84 19.10
C ILE A 209 10.46 10.30 20.18
N THR A 210 10.60 9.81 21.41
CA THR A 210 9.79 10.20 22.57
C THR A 210 9.86 11.71 22.81
N GLY A 211 11.06 12.31 22.70
CA GLY A 211 11.26 13.74 22.83
C GLY A 211 10.53 14.54 21.75
N ASN A 212 10.62 14.12 20.48
CA ASN A 212 9.92 14.75 19.36
C ASN A 212 8.39 14.62 19.49
N PHE A 213 7.87 13.48 19.95
CA PHE A 213 6.44 13.30 20.22
C PHE A 213 5.94 14.18 21.38
N ARG A 214 6.79 14.45 22.39
CA ARG A 214 6.48 15.31 23.54
C ARG A 214 6.52 16.80 23.24
N LYS A 215 7.04 17.23 22.09
CA LYS A 215 7.09 18.65 21.72
C LYS A 215 5.67 19.16 21.48
N LEU A 216 5.27 20.13 22.30
CA LEU A 216 3.97 20.78 22.21
C LEU A 216 3.76 21.52 20.89
N ASP A 217 4.84 22.05 20.31
CA ASP A 217 4.84 22.71 19.01
C ASP A 217 4.43 21.74 17.90
N ASN A 218 5.05 20.56 17.84
CA ASN A 218 4.69 19.51 16.89
C ASN A 218 3.20 19.13 16.99
N TYR A 219 2.67 19.03 18.22
CA TYR A 219 1.25 18.72 18.43
C TYR A 219 0.34 19.81 17.88
N LYS A 220 0.61 21.08 18.22
CA LYS A 220 -0.19 22.22 17.75
C LYS A 220 -0.17 22.35 16.24
N ARG A 221 1.01 22.18 15.63
CA ARG A 221 1.22 22.19 14.18
C ARG A 221 0.38 21.11 13.50
N THR A 222 0.47 19.87 13.98
CA THR A 222 -0.33 18.76 13.43
C THR A 222 -1.83 19.01 13.61
N LEU A 223 -2.28 19.46 14.78
CA LEU A 223 -3.69 19.75 15.05
C LEU A 223 -4.25 20.82 14.09
N ARG A 224 -3.52 21.92 13.84
CA ARG A 224 -3.94 22.94 12.87
C ARG A 224 -4.15 22.36 11.47
N VAL A 225 -3.19 21.56 10.98
CA VAL A 225 -3.31 20.95 9.65
C VAL A 225 -4.45 19.93 9.61
N VAL A 226 -4.73 19.22 10.71
CA VAL A 226 -5.93 18.38 10.84
C VAL A 226 -7.21 19.19 10.68
N GLU A 227 -7.31 20.35 11.33
CA GLU A 227 -8.47 21.24 11.22
C GLU A 227 -8.65 21.73 9.78
N TYR A 228 -7.58 22.13 9.09
CA TYR A 228 -7.64 22.56 7.70
C TYR A 228 -8.07 21.43 6.75
N VAL A 229 -7.53 20.23 6.95
CA VAL A 229 -7.87 19.06 6.16
C VAL A 229 -9.30 18.59 6.44
N GLN A 230 -9.80 18.74 7.67
CA GLN A 230 -11.20 18.50 8.01
C GLN A 230 -12.12 19.40 7.19
N ASP A 231 -11.83 20.70 7.13
CA ASP A 231 -12.61 21.66 6.32
C ASP A 231 -12.60 21.27 4.82
N ILE A 232 -11.45 20.81 4.31
CA ILE A 232 -11.33 20.31 2.92
C ILE A 232 -12.17 19.05 2.72
N ILE A 233 -12.09 18.05 3.61
CA ILE A 233 -12.87 16.81 3.51
C ILE A 233 -14.38 17.10 3.58
N ASP A 234 -14.80 18.04 4.43
CA ASP A 234 -16.21 18.41 4.53
C ASP A 234 -16.70 19.22 3.33
N TRP A 235 -15.81 19.95 2.67
CA TRP A 235 -16.07 20.54 1.36
C TRP A 235 -16.19 19.45 0.27
N GLU A 236 -15.31 18.45 0.25
CA GLU A 236 -15.31 17.35 -0.72
C GLU A 236 -16.62 16.54 -0.67
N LYS A 237 -17.12 16.25 0.54
CA LYS A 237 -18.42 15.57 0.73
C LYS A 237 -19.59 16.33 0.11
N LYS A 238 -19.53 17.66 0.09
CA LYS A 238 -20.57 18.53 -0.50
C LYS A 238 -20.40 18.69 -2.02
N ASN A 239 -19.25 18.33 -2.57
CA ASN A 239 -18.89 18.53 -3.97
C ASN A 239 -18.34 17.23 -4.61
N PRO A 240 -19.13 16.14 -4.65
CA PRO A 240 -18.65 14.83 -5.09
C PRO A 240 -18.17 14.79 -6.54
N ASP A 241 -18.65 15.72 -7.38
CA ASP A 241 -18.29 15.80 -8.79
C ASP A 241 -17.01 16.60 -9.07
N SER A 242 -16.37 17.17 -8.04
CA SER A 242 -15.12 17.93 -8.19
C SER A 242 -13.96 17.06 -8.69
N GLU A 243 -13.07 17.65 -9.48
CA GLU A 243 -11.85 17.00 -9.98
C GLU A 243 -10.93 16.52 -8.85
N ILE A 244 -10.90 17.19 -7.69
CA ILE A 244 -10.10 16.74 -6.54
C ILE A 244 -10.67 15.47 -5.89
N VAL A 245 -12.00 15.31 -5.90
CA VAL A 245 -12.65 14.10 -5.36
C VAL A 245 -12.42 12.90 -6.28
N LYS A 246 -12.43 13.14 -7.59
CA LYS A 246 -12.08 12.14 -8.62
C LYS A 246 -10.58 11.82 -8.65
N ASN A 247 -9.74 12.65 -8.02
CA ASN A 247 -8.30 12.46 -8.00
C ASN A 247 -7.89 11.28 -7.09
N SER A 248 -7.21 10.31 -7.67
CA SER A 248 -6.83 9.10 -6.96
C SER A 248 -5.82 9.29 -5.82
N TYR A 249 -4.91 10.27 -5.93
CA TYR A 249 -3.97 10.60 -4.85
C TYR A 249 -4.70 11.23 -3.68
N ASN A 250 -5.70 12.07 -3.97
CA ASN A 250 -6.53 12.67 -2.94
C ASN A 250 -7.34 11.62 -2.17
N ALA A 251 -7.99 10.70 -2.90
CA ALA A 251 -8.69 9.57 -2.31
C ALA A 251 -7.76 8.74 -1.41
N TYR A 252 -6.56 8.42 -1.87
CA TYR A 252 -5.55 7.72 -1.05
C TYR A 252 -5.22 8.44 0.25
N LEU A 253 -4.89 9.72 0.16
CA LEU A 253 -4.48 10.49 1.33
C LEU A 253 -5.64 10.63 2.34
N ASN A 254 -6.86 10.84 1.86
CA ASN A 254 -8.05 10.87 2.71
C ASN A 254 -8.24 9.58 3.49
N GLU A 255 -8.10 8.44 2.80
CA GLU A 255 -8.22 7.13 3.41
C GLU A 255 -7.16 6.94 4.51
N LEU A 256 -5.90 7.30 4.27
CA LEU A 256 -4.85 7.25 5.30
C LEU A 256 -5.10 8.20 6.47
N ILE A 257 -5.61 9.41 6.21
CA ILE A 257 -5.94 10.39 7.23
C ILE A 257 -7.09 9.87 8.10
N ILE A 258 -8.20 9.45 7.49
CA ILE A 258 -9.40 8.98 8.18
C ILE A 258 -9.10 7.69 8.96
N GLY A 259 -8.28 6.80 8.41
CA GLY A 259 -7.84 5.57 9.06
C GLY A 259 -6.79 5.75 10.16
N SER A 260 -6.22 6.95 10.33
CA SER A 260 -5.22 7.22 11.36
C SER A 260 -5.84 7.24 12.76
N TYR A 261 -5.17 6.58 13.71
CA TYR A 261 -5.55 6.67 15.12
C TYR A 261 -5.46 8.13 15.59
N THR A 262 -4.37 8.82 15.24
CA THR A 262 -4.14 10.21 15.62
C THR A 262 -5.27 11.12 15.13
N TYR A 263 -5.72 11.00 13.88
CA TYR A 263 -6.81 11.84 13.37
C TYR A 263 -8.09 11.75 14.21
N GLY A 264 -8.52 10.54 14.58
CA GLY A 264 -9.72 10.32 15.39
C GLY A 264 -9.62 10.76 16.86
N HIS A 265 -8.42 11.10 17.35
CA HIS A 265 -8.16 11.35 18.77
C HIS A 265 -7.50 12.69 19.06
N ILE A 266 -6.75 13.27 18.12
CA ILE A 266 -5.91 14.45 18.37
C ILE A 266 -6.72 15.65 18.85
N GLY A 267 -7.88 15.93 18.26
CA GLY A 267 -8.76 17.03 18.67
C GLY A 267 -9.50 16.81 20.00
N LYS A 268 -9.53 15.57 20.52
CA LYS A 268 -10.19 15.24 21.81
C LYS A 268 -9.30 15.54 23.01
N ILE A 269 -7.99 15.71 22.80
CA ILE A 269 -7.04 15.95 23.88
C ILE A 269 -6.97 17.46 24.16
N THR A 270 -7.37 17.86 25.37
CA THR A 270 -7.33 19.27 25.77
C THR A 270 -5.89 19.77 25.93
N MET A 271 -5.70 21.08 25.75
CA MET A 271 -4.40 21.73 25.90
C MET A 271 -3.79 21.55 27.31
N GLY A 272 -4.63 21.57 28.36
CA GLY A 272 -4.20 21.30 29.73
C GLY A 272 -3.72 19.86 29.94
N GLN A 273 -4.41 18.89 29.34
CA GLN A 273 -3.98 17.49 29.32
C GLN A 273 -2.63 17.32 28.58
N ARG A 274 -2.41 18.05 27.49
CA ARG A 274 -1.12 18.07 26.77
C ARG A 274 0.01 18.78 27.52
N ILE A 275 -0.25 19.80 28.33
CA ILE A 275 0.80 20.41 29.16
C ILE A 275 1.20 19.44 30.28
N LYS A 276 0.23 18.75 30.87
CA LYS A 276 0.47 17.66 31.84
C LYS A 276 1.26 16.48 31.23
N PHE A 277 1.15 16.26 29.91
CA PHE A 277 1.94 15.29 29.13
C PHE A 277 3.45 15.45 29.30
N ARG A 278 3.94 16.69 29.33
CA ARG A 278 5.37 17.00 29.49
C ARG A 278 5.90 16.61 30.87
N LEU A 279 5.01 16.53 31.88
CA LEU A 279 5.42 16.61 33.27
C LEU A 279 5.46 15.29 34.02
N GLU A 280 4.63 14.26 33.76
CA GLU A 280 4.95 12.91 34.30
C GLU A 280 4.05 11.70 33.94
N ARG A 281 2.81 11.82 33.45
CA ARG A 281 1.93 10.63 33.37
C ARG A 281 0.86 10.70 32.28
N PHE A 282 1.25 10.50 31.02
CA PHE A 282 0.29 10.27 29.92
C PHE A 282 0.39 8.87 29.31
N ALA A 283 1.52 8.18 29.52
CA ALA A 283 1.65 6.74 29.35
C ALA A 283 0.40 6.05 29.92
N THR A 284 -0.02 6.36 31.15
CA THR A 284 -1.18 5.72 31.81
C THR A 284 -2.54 5.99 31.13
N ILE A 285 -2.76 7.17 30.53
CA ILE A 285 -4.04 7.50 29.86
C ILE A 285 -4.12 6.80 28.50
N ILE A 286 -3.04 6.89 27.71
CA ILE A 286 -2.94 6.14 26.46
C ILE A 286 -2.95 4.64 26.76
N ARG A 287 -2.33 4.21 27.86
CA ARG A 287 -2.33 2.83 28.34
C ARG A 287 -3.74 2.35 28.65
N ASP A 288 -4.61 3.13 29.30
CA ASP A 288 -5.98 2.68 29.59
C ASP A 288 -6.85 2.58 28.32
N ASP A 289 -6.57 3.39 27.30
CA ASP A 289 -7.18 3.25 25.97
C ASP A 289 -6.55 2.09 25.18
N ILE A 290 -5.23 1.86 25.26
CA ILE A 290 -4.48 0.78 24.60
C ILE A 290 -4.66 -0.59 25.30
N PHE A 291 -4.87 -0.66 26.60
CA PHE A 291 -5.10 -1.93 27.31
C PHE A 291 -6.55 -2.42 27.13
N LYS A 292 -7.44 -1.57 26.62
CA LYS A 292 -8.71 -1.99 26.00
C LYS A 292 -8.53 -2.48 24.55
N ILE A 293 -7.39 -2.20 23.91
CA ILE A 293 -6.99 -2.63 22.54
C ILE A 293 -6.41 -4.06 22.59
N GLY A 294 -7.11 -5.00 23.23
CA GLY A 294 -6.72 -6.42 23.20
C GLY A 294 -6.63 -7.01 21.78
N ASP A 295 -6.27 -8.29 21.66
CA ASP A 295 -6.02 -9.02 20.39
C ASP A 295 -7.14 -8.84 19.32
N SER A 296 -8.39 -8.63 19.75
CA SER A 296 -9.54 -8.36 18.86
C SER A 296 -9.46 -7.00 18.15
N THR A 297 -8.81 -6.00 18.74
CA THR A 297 -8.67 -4.64 18.18
C THR A 297 -7.39 -4.50 17.36
N MET A 298 -6.35 -5.30 17.65
CA MET A 298 -5.16 -5.45 16.79
C MET A 298 -5.54 -5.95 15.38
N ASN A 299 -6.50 -6.88 15.31
CA ASN A 299 -7.15 -7.27 14.05
C ASN A 299 -7.91 -6.10 13.44
N LEU A 300 -8.67 -5.29 14.19
CA LEU A 300 -9.43 -4.15 13.66
C LEU A 300 -8.55 -3.00 13.12
N ILE A 301 -7.38 -2.74 13.73
CA ILE A 301 -6.44 -1.71 13.24
C ILE A 301 -5.71 -2.19 11.98
N SER A 302 -5.31 -3.46 11.95
CA SER A 302 -4.71 -4.09 10.76
C SER A 302 -5.73 -4.28 9.63
N MET A 303 -6.98 -4.62 9.95
CA MET A 303 -8.12 -4.65 9.03
C MET A 303 -8.46 -3.25 8.54
N GLY A 304 -8.49 -2.24 9.41
CA GLY A 304 -8.69 -0.84 9.04
C GLY A 304 -7.65 -0.42 8.01
N PHE A 305 -6.38 -0.66 8.30
CA PHE A 305 -5.27 -0.34 7.40
C PHE A 305 -5.26 -1.15 6.09
N GLY A 306 -5.48 -2.47 6.15
CA GLY A 306 -5.61 -3.33 4.96
C GLY A 306 -6.84 -3.02 4.10
N ASN A 307 -7.94 -2.58 4.73
CA ASN A 307 -9.13 -2.08 4.05
C ASN A 307 -8.88 -0.71 3.41
N THR A 308 -8.13 0.18 4.04
CA THR A 308 -7.78 1.50 3.50
C THR A 308 -6.86 1.39 2.27
N VAL A 309 -5.78 0.61 2.35
CA VAL A 309 -4.78 0.52 1.27
C VAL A 309 -5.30 -0.26 0.06
N GLY A 310 -6.02 -1.36 0.23
CA GLY A 310 -6.53 -2.13 -0.92
C GLY A 310 -7.75 -1.52 -1.62
N LEU A 311 -8.40 -0.49 -1.06
CA LEU A 311 -9.58 0.18 -1.67
C LEU A 311 -9.16 1.28 -2.65
N VAL A 312 -7.90 1.68 -2.61
CA VAL A 312 -7.36 2.76 -3.44
C VAL A 312 -7.08 2.21 -4.83
N GLN A 313 -8.05 2.42 -5.71
CA GLN A 313 -8.02 2.09 -7.12
C GLN A 313 -7.97 3.39 -7.93
N THR A 314 -6.82 3.72 -8.52
CA THR A 314 -6.62 5.01 -9.20
C THR A 314 -7.38 5.14 -10.51
N ARG A 315 -7.66 4.00 -11.14
CA ARG A 315 -8.50 3.87 -12.32
C ARG A 315 -9.03 2.44 -12.41
N SER A 316 -9.98 2.22 -13.30
CA SER A 316 -10.31 0.85 -13.74
C SER A 316 -9.12 0.21 -14.47
N GLY A 317 -8.97 -1.10 -14.30
CA GLY A 317 -8.03 -1.92 -15.02
C GLY A 317 -8.36 -1.95 -16.51
N LYS A 318 -7.32 -2.09 -17.33
CA LYS A 318 -7.46 -2.09 -18.78
C LYS A 318 -8.33 -3.23 -19.31
N LEU A 319 -8.42 -4.34 -18.57
CA LEU A 319 -9.25 -5.49 -18.94
C LEU A 319 -10.69 -5.41 -18.44
N LYS A 320 -11.06 -4.44 -17.60
CA LYS A 320 -12.42 -4.33 -17.04
C LYS A 320 -13.51 -4.26 -18.12
N ASN A 321 -13.23 -3.58 -19.22
CA ASN A 321 -14.20 -3.30 -20.28
C ASN A 321 -13.96 -4.14 -21.54
N ILE A 322 -13.31 -5.31 -21.43
CA ILE A 322 -13.25 -6.23 -22.57
C ILE A 322 -14.66 -6.68 -22.99
N SER A 323 -14.79 -7.00 -24.28
CA SER A 323 -16.05 -7.47 -24.84
C SER A 323 -16.49 -8.79 -24.20
N MET A 324 -17.80 -9.04 -24.15
CA MET A 324 -18.34 -10.33 -23.71
C MET A 324 -17.78 -11.53 -24.50
N ASN A 325 -17.46 -11.33 -25.78
CA ASN A 325 -16.84 -12.37 -26.61
C ASN A 325 -15.41 -12.69 -26.15
N GLU A 326 -14.65 -11.67 -25.77
CA GLU A 326 -13.28 -11.85 -25.24
C GLU A 326 -13.34 -12.52 -23.87
N GLU A 327 -14.23 -12.08 -22.98
CA GLU A 327 -14.46 -12.70 -21.67
C GLU A 327 -14.86 -14.18 -21.81
N LYS A 328 -15.76 -14.49 -22.75
CA LYS A 328 -16.14 -15.87 -23.07
C LYS A 328 -14.95 -16.67 -23.64
N SER A 329 -14.13 -16.05 -24.48
CA SER A 329 -12.92 -16.67 -25.03
C SER A 329 -11.91 -17.02 -23.93
N ILE A 330 -11.71 -16.13 -22.96
CA ILE A 330 -10.87 -16.39 -21.77
C ILE A 330 -11.44 -17.61 -21.03
N ARG A 331 -12.72 -17.56 -20.63
CA ARG A 331 -13.38 -18.67 -19.89
C ARG A 331 -13.26 -20.01 -20.59
N SER A 332 -13.42 -20.07 -21.92
CA SER A 332 -13.34 -21.33 -22.67
C SER A 332 -11.95 -21.98 -22.71
N GLN A 333 -10.90 -21.23 -22.38
CA GLN A 333 -9.52 -21.72 -22.37
C GLN A 333 -9.06 -22.15 -20.97
N LEU A 334 -9.78 -21.71 -19.92
CA LEU A 334 -9.48 -22.05 -18.52
C LEU A 334 -9.83 -23.51 -18.24
N LYS A 335 -8.91 -24.20 -17.57
CA LYS A 335 -9.07 -25.57 -17.08
C LYS A 335 -8.96 -25.59 -15.55
N PRO A 336 -9.61 -26.55 -14.87
CA PRO A 336 -9.44 -26.72 -13.43
C PRO A 336 -7.96 -26.75 -13.04
N LEU A 337 -7.64 -26.08 -11.93
CA LEU A 337 -6.28 -25.91 -11.39
C LEU A 337 -5.35 -24.99 -12.19
N ASP A 338 -5.87 -24.26 -13.18
CA ASP A 338 -5.16 -23.10 -13.71
C ASP A 338 -4.96 -22.06 -12.59
N ILE A 339 -3.74 -21.56 -12.47
CA ILE A 339 -3.38 -20.45 -11.57
C ILE A 339 -3.48 -19.15 -12.37
N LEU A 340 -4.25 -18.20 -11.85
CA LEU A 340 -4.41 -16.87 -12.42
C LEU A 340 -3.51 -15.90 -11.63
N LEU A 341 -2.65 -15.22 -12.36
CA LEU A 341 -1.77 -14.17 -11.86
C LEU A 341 -2.25 -12.82 -12.40
N GLU A 342 -2.38 -11.83 -11.52
CA GLU A 342 -2.80 -10.48 -11.94
C GLU A 342 -1.77 -9.41 -11.59
N LYS A 343 -1.81 -8.31 -12.35
CA LYS A 343 -1.11 -7.06 -12.05
C LYS A 343 -2.12 -5.92 -12.02
N THR A 344 -2.14 -5.22 -10.89
CA THR A 344 -3.03 -4.08 -10.65
C THR A 344 -2.22 -2.86 -10.21
N PRO A 345 -1.38 -2.28 -11.09
CA PRO A 345 -0.48 -1.18 -10.70
C PRO A 345 -1.23 0.11 -10.29
N PHE A 346 -2.54 0.15 -10.57
CA PHE A 346 -3.48 1.19 -10.15
C PHE A 346 -4.13 0.89 -8.79
N ARG A 347 -4.01 -0.32 -8.25
CA ARG A 347 -4.34 -0.65 -6.87
C ARG A 347 -3.09 -0.49 -6.03
N LEU A 348 -3.28 0.13 -4.88
CA LEU A 348 -2.17 0.50 -4.04
C LEU A 348 -1.48 -0.70 -3.36
N THR A 349 -2.23 -1.75 -3.00
CA THR A 349 -1.66 -2.98 -2.41
C THR A 349 -0.63 -3.64 -3.33
N ASP A 350 -0.86 -3.62 -4.64
CA ASP A 350 0.01 -4.20 -5.65
C ASP A 350 1.39 -3.50 -5.72
N LYS A 351 1.47 -2.21 -5.41
CA LYS A 351 2.74 -1.46 -5.35
C LYS A 351 3.67 -1.89 -4.21
N PHE A 352 3.13 -2.59 -3.21
CA PHE A 352 3.90 -3.08 -2.05
C PHE A 352 4.35 -4.53 -2.19
N ILE A 353 3.90 -5.19 -3.24
CA ILE A 353 4.27 -6.57 -3.52
C ILE A 353 5.48 -6.54 -4.46
N PRO A 354 6.64 -7.05 -4.02
CA PRO A 354 7.84 -7.04 -4.84
C PRO A 354 7.64 -7.95 -6.07
N GLY A 355 8.18 -7.52 -7.21
CA GLY A 355 8.08 -8.25 -8.47
C GLY A 355 7.04 -7.68 -9.43
N HIS A 356 6.68 -8.48 -10.43
CA HIS A 356 5.69 -8.10 -11.43
C HIS A 356 4.27 -8.40 -10.97
N TRP A 357 3.97 -9.64 -10.58
CA TRP A 357 2.63 -10.09 -10.23
C TRP A 357 2.26 -9.68 -8.81
N GLY A 358 1.01 -9.22 -8.64
CA GLY A 358 0.50 -8.70 -7.37
C GLY A 358 -0.52 -9.58 -6.67
N HIS A 359 -1.12 -10.56 -7.34
CA HIS A 359 -2.11 -11.44 -6.72
C HIS A 359 -2.23 -12.78 -7.45
N VAL A 360 -2.70 -13.78 -6.72
CA VAL A 360 -2.82 -15.18 -7.16
C VAL A 360 -4.23 -15.67 -6.86
N ALA A 361 -4.83 -16.35 -7.84
CA ALA A 361 -6.12 -17.01 -7.69
C ALA A 361 -6.11 -18.37 -8.42
N ILE A 362 -7.07 -19.23 -8.09
CA ILE A 362 -7.18 -20.58 -8.65
C ILE A 362 -8.51 -20.75 -9.36
N TRP A 363 -8.50 -21.20 -10.61
CA TRP A 363 -9.72 -21.63 -11.30
C TRP A 363 -10.09 -23.05 -10.87
N VAL A 364 -11.26 -23.22 -10.25
CA VAL A 364 -11.70 -24.54 -9.76
C VAL A 364 -12.53 -25.33 -10.76
N GLY A 365 -13.02 -24.68 -11.83
CA GLY A 365 -13.86 -25.30 -12.85
C GLY A 365 -15.24 -24.67 -12.93
N ASN A 366 -15.84 -24.72 -14.12
CA ASN A 366 -17.27 -24.46 -14.29
C ASN A 366 -18.10 -25.71 -13.95
N LYS A 367 -19.43 -25.61 -14.05
CA LYS A 367 -20.35 -26.71 -13.75
C LYS A 367 -20.04 -27.96 -14.58
N GLU A 368 -19.85 -27.80 -15.88
CA GLU A 368 -19.58 -28.92 -16.79
C GLU A 368 -18.28 -29.63 -16.42
N GLN A 369 -17.21 -28.88 -16.17
CA GLN A 369 -15.91 -29.41 -15.75
C GLN A 369 -16.00 -30.14 -14.40
N LEU A 370 -16.72 -29.60 -13.43
CA LEU A 370 -16.89 -30.24 -12.11
C LEU A 370 -17.78 -31.49 -12.18
N GLN A 371 -18.74 -31.55 -13.11
CA GLN A 371 -19.54 -32.74 -13.38
C GLN A 371 -18.71 -33.83 -14.06
N GLU A 372 -17.90 -33.48 -15.06
CA GLU A 372 -16.97 -34.41 -15.72
C GLU A 372 -15.96 -34.99 -14.73
N LEU A 373 -15.51 -34.18 -13.77
CA LEU A 373 -14.65 -34.63 -12.68
C LEU A 373 -15.39 -35.42 -11.60
N GLY A 374 -16.71 -35.55 -11.65
CA GLY A 374 -17.50 -36.22 -10.61
C GLY A 374 -17.52 -35.49 -9.25
N MET A 375 -17.16 -34.21 -9.22
CA MET A 375 -17.08 -33.38 -8.01
C MET A 375 -18.32 -32.53 -7.76
N TRP A 376 -19.26 -32.49 -8.71
CA TRP A 376 -20.44 -31.61 -8.61
C TRP A 376 -21.23 -31.84 -7.33
N ASP A 377 -21.44 -33.10 -6.94
CA ASP A 377 -22.19 -33.44 -5.74
C ASP A 377 -21.38 -33.28 -4.45
N GLU A 378 -20.05 -33.44 -4.52
CA GLU A 378 -19.14 -33.19 -3.38
C GLU A 378 -19.14 -31.72 -2.93
N LEU A 379 -19.61 -30.79 -3.77
CA LEU A 379 -19.70 -29.37 -3.41
C LEU A 379 -20.62 -29.10 -2.21
N ASP A 380 -21.61 -29.95 -1.96
CA ASP A 380 -22.52 -29.78 -0.82
C ASP A 380 -21.77 -30.06 0.50
N GLU A 381 -21.02 -31.16 0.57
CA GLU A 381 -20.18 -31.50 1.73
C GLU A 381 -19.05 -30.47 1.94
N LEU A 382 -18.44 -29.99 0.86
CA LEU A 382 -17.40 -28.94 0.94
C LEU A 382 -17.98 -27.61 1.44
N TYR A 383 -19.23 -27.29 1.06
CA TYR A 383 -19.93 -26.11 1.58
C TYR A 383 -20.23 -26.25 3.07
N GLU A 384 -20.73 -27.41 3.51
CA GLU A 384 -20.93 -27.70 4.94
C GLU A 384 -19.63 -27.55 5.74
N TYR A 385 -18.53 -28.11 5.21
CA TYR A 385 -17.21 -27.91 5.81
C TYR A 385 -16.84 -26.43 5.94
N ALA A 386 -17.05 -25.63 4.88
CA ALA A 386 -16.71 -24.20 4.92
C ALA A 386 -17.58 -23.43 5.94
N VAL A 387 -18.87 -23.77 6.07
CA VAL A 387 -19.76 -23.18 7.07
C VAL A 387 -19.31 -23.55 8.48
N ASP A 388 -19.09 -24.85 8.75
CA ASP A 388 -18.83 -25.35 10.10
C ASP A 388 -17.41 -25.07 10.59
N VAL A 389 -16.42 -25.17 9.69
CA VAL A 389 -14.99 -25.06 10.04
C VAL A 389 -14.45 -23.65 9.81
N ASN A 390 -14.88 -22.97 8.75
CA ASN A 390 -14.35 -21.66 8.36
C ASN A 390 -15.34 -20.50 8.60
N ASP A 391 -16.50 -20.72 9.26
CA ASP A 391 -17.55 -19.71 9.51
C ASP A 391 -18.03 -19.00 8.22
N TYR A 392 -18.08 -19.74 7.11
CA TYR A 392 -18.54 -19.20 5.83
C TYR A 392 -20.04 -18.87 5.86
N LYS A 393 -20.40 -17.63 5.48
CA LYS A 393 -21.79 -17.11 5.50
C LYS A 393 -22.34 -16.77 4.11
N GLY A 394 -21.63 -17.17 3.06
CA GLY A 394 -22.02 -16.88 1.68
C GLY A 394 -23.00 -17.90 1.08
N PRO A 395 -23.37 -17.73 -0.20
CA PRO A 395 -24.24 -18.69 -0.90
C PRO A 395 -23.57 -20.06 -1.08
N THR A 396 -24.38 -21.09 -1.33
CA THR A 396 -23.88 -22.45 -1.63
C THR A 396 -22.93 -22.47 -2.83
N PHE A 397 -21.94 -23.36 -2.80
CA PHE A 397 -20.94 -23.46 -3.86
C PHE A 397 -21.56 -23.80 -5.22
N LYS A 398 -22.56 -24.70 -5.26
CA LYS A 398 -23.32 -24.99 -6.49
C LYS A 398 -23.95 -23.74 -7.11
N LYS A 399 -24.60 -22.89 -6.28
CA LYS A 399 -25.23 -21.64 -6.75
C LYS A 399 -24.20 -20.63 -7.27
N LEU A 400 -23.05 -20.54 -6.62
CA LEU A 400 -21.94 -19.67 -7.05
C LEU A 400 -21.38 -20.14 -8.40
N VAL A 401 -21.09 -21.43 -8.55
CA VAL A 401 -20.60 -21.99 -9.81
C VAL A 401 -21.61 -21.84 -10.95
N GLU A 402 -22.91 -22.07 -10.68
CA GLU A 402 -23.99 -21.85 -11.66
C GLU A 402 -24.10 -20.39 -12.12
N SER A 403 -23.70 -19.45 -11.27
CA SER A 403 -23.62 -18.03 -11.59
C SER A 403 -22.23 -17.60 -12.06
N ASN A 404 -21.38 -18.54 -12.49
CA ASN A 404 -20.03 -18.36 -13.02
C ASN A 404 -19.00 -17.80 -12.03
N HIS A 405 -19.20 -18.02 -10.74
CA HIS A 405 -18.19 -17.76 -9.71
C HIS A 405 -17.33 -19.01 -9.53
N ASN A 406 -16.24 -19.08 -10.30
CA ASN A 406 -15.40 -20.27 -10.47
C ASN A 406 -13.93 -20.03 -10.11
N ILE A 407 -13.62 -18.85 -9.57
CA ILE A 407 -12.26 -18.45 -9.17
C ILE A 407 -12.22 -18.42 -7.66
N VAL A 408 -11.40 -19.25 -7.04
CA VAL A 408 -11.09 -19.16 -5.61
C VAL A 408 -9.96 -18.18 -5.42
N GLU A 409 -10.18 -17.17 -4.59
CA GLU A 409 -9.17 -16.17 -4.25
C GLU A 409 -9.29 -15.71 -2.80
N ALA A 410 -8.14 -15.41 -2.19
CA ALA A 410 -8.09 -14.78 -0.88
C ALA A 410 -8.17 -13.26 -1.06
N LEU A 411 -9.31 -12.69 -0.73
CA LEU A 411 -9.53 -11.25 -0.71
C LEU A 411 -9.74 -10.77 0.72
N ARG A 412 -9.78 -9.46 0.94
CA ARG A 412 -9.96 -8.86 2.26
C ARG A 412 -11.16 -9.38 3.06
N PRO A 413 -12.34 -9.64 2.46
CA PRO A 413 -13.47 -10.25 3.16
C PRO A 413 -13.28 -11.74 3.51
N GLY A 414 -12.13 -12.33 3.18
CA GLY A 414 -11.82 -13.75 3.31
C GLY A 414 -11.66 -14.45 1.95
N VAL A 415 -11.40 -15.75 1.99
CA VAL A 415 -11.34 -16.60 0.80
C VAL A 415 -12.74 -16.85 0.25
N GLN A 416 -12.95 -16.55 -1.02
CA GLN A 416 -14.27 -16.58 -1.67
C GLN A 416 -14.21 -17.16 -3.09
N LEU A 417 -15.38 -17.51 -3.62
CA LEU A 417 -15.58 -17.80 -5.04
C LEU A 417 -16.06 -16.54 -5.76
N ASN A 418 -15.29 -16.09 -6.75
CA ASN A 418 -15.58 -14.92 -7.55
C ASN A 418 -15.72 -15.24 -9.04
N SER A 419 -16.39 -14.33 -9.75
CA SER A 419 -16.57 -14.41 -11.19
C SER A 419 -15.33 -13.89 -11.93
N LEU A 420 -15.12 -14.36 -13.17
CA LEU A 420 -14.10 -13.79 -14.03
C LEU A 420 -14.28 -12.27 -14.20
N ARG A 421 -15.53 -11.80 -14.31
CA ARG A 421 -15.85 -10.37 -14.45
C ARG A 421 -15.34 -9.54 -13.27
N HIS A 422 -15.46 -10.08 -12.05
CA HIS A 422 -14.88 -9.47 -10.86
C HIS A 422 -13.36 -9.43 -10.95
N PHE A 423 -12.77 -10.58 -11.28
CA PHE A 423 -11.32 -10.77 -11.32
C PHE A 423 -10.61 -9.90 -12.37
N ILE A 424 -11.19 -9.67 -13.55
CA ILE A 424 -10.51 -9.00 -14.68
C ILE A 424 -10.51 -7.46 -14.62
N ASP A 425 -10.91 -6.83 -13.52
CA ASP A 425 -10.64 -5.40 -13.31
C ASP A 425 -9.15 -5.21 -12.97
N ILE A 426 -8.27 -5.50 -13.93
CA ILE A 426 -6.79 -5.63 -13.85
C ILE A 426 -6.15 -5.10 -15.15
N ASP A 427 -4.83 -4.91 -15.15
CA ASP A 427 -4.08 -4.53 -16.36
C ASP A 427 -3.48 -5.72 -17.07
N ASP A 428 -2.82 -6.59 -16.30
CA ASP A 428 -2.15 -7.76 -16.81
C ASP A 428 -2.75 -9.02 -16.18
N LEU A 429 -2.85 -10.05 -16.99
CA LEU A 429 -3.33 -11.38 -16.63
C LEU A 429 -2.32 -12.37 -17.18
N ALA A 430 -1.82 -13.28 -16.35
CA ALA A 430 -1.26 -14.53 -16.84
C ALA A 430 -2.04 -15.71 -16.27
N VAL A 431 -2.25 -16.71 -17.11
CA VAL A 431 -2.77 -18.01 -16.68
C VAL A 431 -1.63 -19.00 -16.84
N VAL A 432 -1.28 -19.68 -15.75
CA VAL A 432 -0.26 -20.72 -15.75
C VAL A 432 -0.87 -22.06 -15.35
N ARG A 433 -0.40 -23.14 -15.98
CA ARG A 433 -0.96 -24.48 -15.86
C ARG A 433 0.15 -25.49 -15.54
N PRO A 434 -0.09 -26.52 -14.71
CA PRO A 434 0.85 -27.61 -14.54
C PRO A 434 1.31 -28.19 -15.89
N LYS A 435 2.62 -28.43 -16.04
CA LYS A 435 3.17 -29.08 -17.24
C LYS A 435 2.83 -30.55 -17.28
N GLU A 436 2.88 -31.18 -16.11
CA GLU A 436 2.52 -32.58 -15.94
C GLU A 436 1.00 -32.73 -15.97
N GLU A 437 0.54 -33.76 -16.65
CA GLU A 437 -0.87 -34.13 -16.63
C GLU A 437 -1.17 -34.80 -15.29
N LEU A 438 -2.00 -34.13 -14.48
CA LEU A 438 -2.45 -34.66 -13.20
C LEU A 438 -3.48 -35.77 -13.45
N ASP A 439 -3.40 -36.85 -12.68
CA ASP A 439 -4.45 -37.86 -12.73
C ASP A 439 -5.77 -37.33 -12.14
N LEU A 440 -6.86 -38.08 -12.34
CA LEU A 440 -8.19 -37.67 -11.89
C LEU A 440 -8.26 -37.45 -10.38
N GLU A 441 -7.63 -38.32 -9.58
CA GLU A 441 -7.72 -38.24 -8.13
C GLU A 441 -6.83 -37.13 -7.57
N GLN A 442 -5.65 -36.90 -8.15
CA GLN A 442 -4.82 -35.74 -7.87
C GLN A 442 -5.54 -34.43 -8.20
N THR A 443 -6.20 -34.38 -9.37
CA THR A 443 -6.99 -33.21 -9.79
C THR A 443 -8.10 -32.92 -8.80
N LYS A 444 -8.90 -33.93 -8.45
CA LYS A 444 -9.98 -33.79 -7.46
C LYS A 444 -9.43 -33.38 -6.09
N HIS A 445 -8.32 -33.97 -5.66
CA HIS A 445 -7.66 -33.66 -4.39
C HIS A 445 -7.31 -32.17 -4.29
N TYR A 446 -6.61 -31.62 -5.27
CA TYR A 446 -6.26 -30.20 -5.27
C TYR A 446 -7.48 -29.28 -5.36
N ILE A 447 -8.51 -29.65 -6.13
CA ILE A 447 -9.76 -28.88 -6.17
C ILE A 447 -10.45 -28.89 -4.80
N ARG A 448 -10.56 -30.04 -4.13
CA ARG A 448 -11.10 -30.13 -2.75
C ARG A 448 -10.32 -29.22 -1.81
N ARG A 449 -8.99 -29.21 -1.91
CA ARG A 449 -8.15 -28.34 -1.10
C ARG A 449 -8.43 -26.86 -1.35
N ALA A 450 -8.64 -26.45 -2.60
CA ALA A 450 -9.04 -25.08 -2.93
C ALA A 450 -10.38 -24.70 -2.30
N PHE A 451 -11.41 -25.55 -2.44
CA PHE A 451 -12.73 -25.31 -1.82
C PHE A 451 -12.66 -25.26 -0.29
N LYS A 452 -11.85 -26.11 0.34
CA LYS A 452 -11.65 -26.12 1.80
C LYS A 452 -11.03 -24.84 2.36
N GLN A 453 -10.46 -23.98 1.52
CA GLN A 453 -9.97 -22.66 1.97
C GLN A 453 -11.08 -21.62 2.07
N ILE A 454 -12.21 -21.79 1.36
CA ILE A 454 -13.30 -20.81 1.32
C ILE A 454 -13.85 -20.57 2.73
N GLY A 455 -14.06 -19.30 3.07
CA GLY A 455 -14.48 -18.85 4.40
C GLY A 455 -13.33 -18.43 5.32
N LYS A 456 -12.10 -18.90 5.09
CA LYS A 456 -10.95 -18.49 5.92
C LYS A 456 -10.73 -16.99 5.84
N GLU A 457 -10.33 -16.40 6.97
CA GLU A 457 -9.99 -14.98 7.04
C GLU A 457 -8.73 -14.66 6.23
N TYR A 458 -8.68 -13.45 5.67
CA TYR A 458 -7.50 -12.96 4.99
C TYR A 458 -6.38 -12.66 6.00
N ASP A 459 -5.16 -13.10 5.73
CA ASP A 459 -4.03 -12.75 6.58
C ASP A 459 -3.44 -11.38 6.24
N PHE A 460 -3.91 -10.35 6.92
CA PHE A 460 -3.34 -9.00 6.83
C PHE A 460 -1.90 -8.89 7.39
N ASN A 461 -1.40 -9.93 8.08
CA ASN A 461 -0.06 -9.95 8.70
C ASN A 461 0.99 -10.75 7.89
N PHE A 462 0.63 -11.30 6.72
CA PHE A 462 1.52 -12.10 5.86
C PHE A 462 2.30 -13.20 6.59
N ASN A 463 1.65 -13.88 7.54
CA ASN A 463 2.25 -14.85 8.45
C ASN A 463 1.81 -16.30 8.13
N VAL A 464 2.67 -16.98 7.38
CA VAL A 464 2.46 -18.31 6.77
C VAL A 464 2.48 -19.49 7.76
N GLN A 465 2.58 -19.23 9.07
CA GLN A 465 2.69 -20.25 10.12
C GLN A 465 1.40 -20.49 10.91
N THR A 466 0.26 -19.89 10.50
CA THR A 466 -1.05 -20.18 11.10
C THR A 466 -2.02 -20.69 10.05
N ASP A 467 -2.70 -21.79 10.33
CA ASP A 467 -3.63 -22.50 9.42
C ASP A 467 -5.00 -21.81 9.24
N LYS A 468 -5.27 -20.78 10.05
CA LYS A 468 -6.56 -20.06 10.12
C LYS A 468 -6.68 -18.81 9.24
N LYS A 469 -5.56 -18.27 8.72
CA LYS A 469 -5.54 -17.07 7.87
C LYS A 469 -4.67 -17.31 6.65
N ILE A 470 -5.07 -16.80 5.48
CA ILE A 470 -4.37 -17.07 4.21
C ILE A 470 -4.11 -15.79 3.41
N VAL A 471 -2.90 -15.64 2.87
CA VAL A 471 -2.54 -14.66 1.83
C VAL A 471 -2.81 -15.25 0.44
N CYS A 472 -3.12 -14.42 -0.56
CA CYS A 472 -3.43 -14.88 -1.92
C CYS A 472 -2.38 -15.81 -2.55
N SER A 473 -1.09 -15.54 -2.36
CA SER A 473 0.00 -16.39 -2.84
C SER A 473 0.14 -17.72 -2.07
N GLU A 474 -0.28 -17.76 -0.81
CA GLU A 474 -0.34 -19.01 -0.02
C GLU A 474 -1.44 -19.94 -0.53
N LEU A 475 -2.45 -19.43 -1.25
CA LEU A 475 -3.48 -20.27 -1.84
C LEU A 475 -2.88 -21.32 -2.78
N ALA A 476 -1.88 -20.95 -3.59
CA ALA A 476 -1.17 -21.91 -4.44
C ALA A 476 -0.38 -22.93 -3.60
N TYR A 477 0.28 -22.47 -2.54
CA TYR A 477 1.04 -23.33 -1.61
C TYR A 477 0.16 -24.37 -0.92
N VAL A 478 -1.00 -23.96 -0.39
CA VAL A 478 -1.90 -24.88 0.31
C VAL A 478 -2.66 -25.80 -0.63
N VAL A 479 -2.92 -25.38 -1.88
CA VAL A 479 -3.62 -26.21 -2.87
C VAL A 479 -2.69 -27.28 -3.42
N PHE A 480 -1.50 -26.90 -3.88
CA PHE A 480 -0.51 -27.81 -4.45
C PHE A 480 0.52 -28.22 -3.40
N GLU A 481 0.10 -29.03 -2.43
CA GLU A 481 0.91 -29.33 -1.24
C GLU A 481 2.20 -30.11 -1.53
N ASP A 482 2.20 -30.92 -2.60
CA ASP A 482 3.34 -31.74 -3.00
C ASP A 482 4.37 -30.96 -3.86
N TYR A 483 4.09 -29.69 -4.18
CA TYR A 483 4.97 -28.84 -4.96
C TYR A 483 5.92 -28.07 -4.03
N GLU A 484 7.21 -28.10 -4.33
CA GLU A 484 8.20 -27.31 -3.59
C GLU A 484 8.19 -25.84 -4.03
N TRP A 485 7.41 -24.99 -3.38
CA TRP A 485 7.35 -23.57 -3.73
C TRP A 485 8.57 -22.80 -3.21
N PRO A 486 9.14 -21.84 -3.99
CA PRO A 486 10.19 -20.98 -3.47
C PRO A 486 9.59 -20.09 -2.38
N THR A 487 10.24 -20.06 -1.22
CA THR A 487 9.85 -19.24 -0.08
C THR A 487 11.04 -18.40 0.35
N ASP A 488 10.80 -17.14 0.69
CA ASP A 488 11.82 -16.28 1.27
C ASP A 488 11.71 -16.27 2.78
N LYS A 489 12.85 -16.18 3.46
CA LYS A 489 12.88 -16.01 4.92
C LYS A 489 12.95 -14.53 5.26
N GLN A 490 11.80 -13.86 5.41
CA GLN A 490 11.75 -12.49 5.93
C GLN A 490 11.49 -12.51 7.44
N ALA A 491 12.37 -11.86 8.21
CA ALA A 491 12.27 -11.75 9.67
C ALA A 491 12.04 -13.10 10.40
N GLY A 492 12.68 -14.18 9.94
CA GLY A 492 12.56 -15.50 10.54
C GLY A 492 11.36 -16.34 10.08
N ARG A 493 10.51 -15.82 9.18
CA ARG A 493 9.29 -16.46 8.67
C ARG A 493 9.42 -16.74 7.18
N TYR A 494 8.94 -17.90 6.72
CA TYR A 494 8.89 -18.23 5.29
C TYR A 494 7.69 -17.51 4.67
N THR A 495 7.88 -16.61 3.72
CA THR A 495 6.80 -15.95 2.96
C THR A 495 6.84 -16.35 1.49
N ILE A 496 5.66 -16.48 0.87
CA ILE A 496 5.52 -16.74 -0.57
C ILE A 496 4.89 -15.51 -1.23
N SER A 497 5.53 -14.96 -2.25
CA SER A 497 4.99 -13.85 -3.05
C SER A 497 4.26 -14.38 -4.30
N PRO A 498 3.41 -13.58 -4.96
CA PRO A 498 2.86 -13.95 -6.26
C PRO A 498 3.95 -14.24 -7.31
N ASP A 499 5.06 -13.50 -7.29
CA ASP A 499 6.20 -13.77 -8.18
C ASP A 499 6.90 -15.10 -7.85
N HIS A 500 6.93 -15.54 -6.58
CA HIS A 500 7.41 -16.89 -6.23
C HIS A 500 6.56 -18.00 -6.86
N VAL A 501 5.24 -17.81 -6.87
CA VAL A 501 4.33 -18.72 -7.59
C VAL A 501 4.62 -18.65 -9.09
N ALA A 502 4.76 -17.44 -9.63
CA ALA A 502 4.99 -17.23 -11.05
C ALA A 502 6.34 -17.77 -11.56
N VAL A 503 7.40 -17.77 -10.74
CA VAL A 503 8.70 -18.38 -11.07
C VAL A 503 8.56 -19.87 -11.41
N LYS A 504 7.58 -20.57 -10.85
CA LYS A 504 7.29 -21.97 -11.21
C LYS A 504 6.77 -22.14 -12.64
N ALA A 505 6.41 -21.06 -13.32
CA ALA A 505 6.05 -21.06 -14.73
C ALA A 505 7.18 -20.59 -15.68
N LYS A 506 8.43 -20.48 -15.18
CA LYS A 506 9.61 -20.34 -16.04
C LYS A 506 9.86 -21.60 -16.88
N GLU A 507 10.78 -21.50 -17.83
CA GLU A 507 11.03 -22.54 -18.85
C GLU A 507 11.41 -23.91 -18.22
N ASP A 508 12.16 -23.88 -17.12
CA ASP A 508 12.56 -25.02 -16.29
C ASP A 508 11.60 -25.34 -15.13
N GLY A 509 10.54 -24.54 -14.96
CA GLY A 509 9.55 -24.71 -13.89
C GLY A 509 8.54 -25.83 -14.12
N GLN A 510 7.70 -26.11 -13.12
CA GLN A 510 6.67 -27.18 -13.17
C GLN A 510 5.35 -26.72 -13.82
N PHE A 511 5.20 -25.42 -14.08
CA PHE A 511 4.05 -24.82 -14.75
C PHE A 511 4.48 -24.21 -16.08
N MET A 512 3.50 -23.94 -16.96
CA MET A 512 3.68 -23.24 -18.22
C MET A 512 2.62 -22.15 -18.40
N PRO A 513 2.97 -20.99 -18.98
CA PRO A 513 1.99 -19.96 -19.31
C PRO A 513 1.14 -20.39 -20.51
N VAL A 514 -0.18 -20.39 -20.34
CA VAL A 514 -1.16 -20.78 -21.37
C VAL A 514 -1.93 -19.58 -21.92
N MET A 515 -1.91 -18.45 -21.21
CA MET A 515 -2.55 -17.21 -21.63
C MET A 515 -1.85 -16.02 -20.99
N ILE A 516 -1.62 -14.95 -21.75
CA ILE A 516 -1.07 -13.70 -21.21
C ILE A 516 -1.80 -12.51 -21.85
N TYR A 517 -2.25 -11.59 -21.01
CA TYR A 517 -2.57 -10.23 -21.36
C TYR A 517 -1.58 -9.33 -20.64
N HIS A 518 -0.98 -8.40 -21.37
CA HIS A 518 -0.13 -7.37 -20.80
C HIS A 518 -0.56 -6.03 -21.37
N ASP A 519 -0.62 -5.01 -20.52
CA ASP A 519 -1.11 -3.68 -20.83
C ASP A 519 -2.52 -3.68 -21.45
N GLY A 520 -3.39 -4.58 -20.98
CA GLY A 520 -4.74 -4.78 -21.53
C GLY A 520 -4.79 -5.44 -22.92
N ARG A 521 -3.67 -5.97 -23.42
CA ARG A 521 -3.58 -6.57 -24.76
C ARG A 521 -3.17 -8.04 -24.67
N LYS A 522 -3.88 -8.90 -25.39
CA LYS A 522 -3.54 -10.31 -25.51
C LYS A 522 -2.19 -10.49 -26.19
N ILE A 523 -1.32 -11.31 -25.60
CA ILE A 523 -0.10 -11.82 -26.24
C ILE A 523 -0.46 -13.17 -26.87
N SER A 524 -0.30 -13.29 -28.18
CA SER A 524 -0.73 -14.47 -28.94
C SER A 524 0.41 -15.44 -29.31
N LYS A 525 1.67 -15.01 -29.16
CA LYS A 525 2.86 -15.80 -29.56
C LYS A 525 3.98 -15.69 -28.53
N ASN A 526 4.84 -16.70 -28.50
CA ASN A 526 6.02 -16.76 -27.63
C ASN A 526 5.65 -16.53 -26.15
N LEU A 527 4.59 -17.18 -25.66
CA LEU A 527 4.07 -16.99 -24.29
C LEU A 527 5.18 -17.17 -23.25
N GLN A 528 5.94 -18.27 -23.32
CA GLN A 528 7.04 -18.54 -22.40
C GLN A 528 8.08 -17.41 -22.36
N LYS A 529 8.50 -16.92 -23.53
CA LYS A 529 9.48 -15.83 -23.63
C LYS A 529 8.93 -14.54 -23.03
N ASN A 530 7.70 -14.15 -23.39
CA ASN A 530 7.10 -12.92 -22.86
C ASN A 530 6.82 -13.02 -21.35
N PHE A 531 6.45 -14.20 -20.85
CA PHE A 531 6.28 -14.45 -19.43
C PHE A 531 7.58 -14.25 -18.65
N ASN A 532 8.70 -14.80 -19.16
CA ASN A 532 10.02 -14.58 -18.56
C ASN A 532 10.44 -13.10 -18.59
N LEU A 533 10.11 -12.37 -19.66
CA LEU A 533 10.38 -10.93 -19.75
C LEU A 533 9.58 -10.12 -18.72
N LEU A 534 8.32 -10.49 -18.44
CA LEU A 534 7.51 -9.87 -17.40
C LEU A 534 8.12 -10.08 -16.01
N LEU A 535 8.50 -11.32 -15.68
CA LEU A 535 9.18 -11.64 -14.42
C LEU A 535 10.53 -10.94 -14.27
N ASP A 536 11.28 -10.79 -15.36
CA ASP A 536 12.55 -10.07 -15.38
C ASP A 536 12.39 -8.54 -15.44
N LEU A 537 11.15 -8.02 -15.46
CA LEU A 537 10.82 -6.59 -15.59
C LEU A 537 11.37 -5.91 -16.87
N LYS A 538 11.55 -6.69 -17.94
CA LYS A 538 12.07 -6.24 -19.26
C LYS A 538 10.94 -5.89 -20.23
N TYR A 539 10.12 -4.91 -19.85
CA TYR A 539 8.87 -4.57 -20.57
C TYR A 539 9.11 -4.05 -22.00
N ASP A 540 10.24 -3.39 -22.24
CA ASP A 540 10.65 -2.83 -23.53
C ASP A 540 10.87 -3.91 -24.61
N GLN A 541 11.08 -5.16 -24.20
CA GLN A 541 11.33 -6.30 -25.09
C GLN A 541 10.07 -7.09 -25.43
N ILE A 542 8.93 -6.76 -24.80
CA ILE A 542 7.66 -7.45 -25.01
C ILE A 542 7.12 -7.13 -26.40
N ARG A 543 6.75 -8.17 -27.13
CA ARG A 543 6.25 -8.05 -28.50
C ARG A 543 4.76 -8.30 -28.55
N TYR A 544 4.00 -7.23 -28.72
CA TYR A 544 2.59 -7.29 -29.09
C TYR A 544 2.45 -7.58 -30.59
N GLU A 545 1.43 -8.31 -31.01
CA GLU A 545 1.09 -8.37 -32.43
C GLU A 545 0.71 -6.98 -32.94
N LYS A 546 1.20 -6.62 -34.13
CA LYS A 546 0.69 -5.46 -34.86
C LYS A 546 -0.79 -5.70 -35.14
N ALA A 547 -1.66 -4.83 -34.64
CA ALA A 547 -3.06 -4.82 -35.02
C ALA A 547 -3.13 -4.88 -36.55
N MET A 548 -3.81 -5.90 -37.10
CA MET A 548 -4.11 -5.92 -38.53
C MET A 548 -4.81 -4.60 -38.86
N ARG A 549 -4.17 -3.78 -39.70
CA ARG A 549 -4.83 -2.65 -40.35
C ARG A 549 -6.07 -3.23 -41.02
N ARG A 550 -7.25 -2.97 -40.45
CA ARG A 550 -8.50 -3.10 -41.18
C ARG A 550 -8.40 -2.09 -42.32
N PHE A 551 -8.09 -2.57 -43.52
CA PHE A 551 -8.28 -1.79 -44.72
C PHE A 551 -9.76 -1.42 -44.78
N ARG A 552 -10.00 -0.11 -44.94
CA ARG A 552 -11.32 0.50 -45.00
C ARG A 552 -12.11 0.00 -46.18
#